data_AF-H8ZQD5-F1
#
_entry.id   AF-H8ZQD5-F1
#
_cell.length_a   1.000
_cell.length_b   1.000
_cell.length_c   1.000
_cell.angle_alpha   90.00
_cell.angle_beta   90.00
_cell.angle_gamma   90.00
#
_symmetry.space_group_name_H-M   'P 1'
#
loop_
_entity.id
_entity.type
_entity.pdbx_description
1 polymer ?
#
loop_
_entity_poly.entity_id
_entity_poly.type
_entity_poly.pdbx_seq_one_letter_code
_entity_poly.pdbx_strand_id
1 'polypeptide(L)' 'PSSSVALHKHSNALVDVLPPEADSSITMLQADEKPNMTYSDIGGMDIQKQEVREAVELPLTHFELYKQIGIDPPRGV' A
#
# COMPACT_ATOMS: atom_id res chain seq x y z
N PRO A 1 2.23 18.04 -12.69
CA PRO A 1 3.13 18.22 -13.86
C PRO A 1 3.91 16.92 -14.13
N SER A 2 3.38 16.09 -15.04
CA SER A 2 3.89 14.78 -15.55
C SER A 2 2.76 13.79 -15.92
N SER A 3 1.50 14.24 -15.91
CA SER A 3 0.34 13.37 -16.16
C SER A 3 -0.03 13.37 -17.64
N SER A 4 -0.17 12.17 -18.20
CA SER A 4 -0.64 11.97 -19.58
C SER A 4 -2.12 12.35 -19.70
N VAL A 5 -2.50 13.04 -20.77
CA VAL A 5 -3.87 13.52 -21.01
C VAL A 5 -4.35 13.10 -22.41
N ALA A 6 -5.63 12.76 -22.52
CA ALA A 6 -6.28 12.50 -23.79
C ALA A 6 -6.76 13.82 -24.41
N LEU A 7 -6.34 14.08 -25.65
CA LEU A 7 -6.76 15.25 -26.43
C LEU A 7 -7.70 14.86 -27.56
N HIS A 8 -8.67 15.72 -27.84
CA HIS A 8 -9.54 15.57 -28.99
C HIS A 8 -8.77 15.88 -30.30
N LYS A 9 -8.77 14.94 -31.26
CA LYS A 9 -7.90 14.92 -32.46
C LYS A 9 -7.89 16.19 -33.33
N HIS A 10 -8.99 16.95 -33.35
CA HIS A 10 -9.15 18.11 -34.22
C HIS A 10 -9.16 19.46 -33.50
N SER A 11 -9.54 19.47 -32.22
CA SER A 11 -9.65 20.72 -31.45
C SER A 11 -8.59 20.85 -30.37
N ASN A 12 -7.76 19.82 -30.16
CA ASN A 12 -6.77 19.74 -29.08
C ASN A 12 -7.35 20.06 -27.68
N ALA A 13 -8.67 19.89 -27.51
CA ALA A 13 -9.33 20.06 -26.24
C ALA A 13 -8.99 18.89 -25.31
N LEU A 14 -8.73 19.18 -24.03
CA LEU A 14 -8.49 18.18 -23.00
C LEU A 14 -9.80 17.43 -22.73
N VAL A 15 -9.81 16.12 -22.98
CA VAL A 15 -10.99 15.26 -22.77
C VAL A 15 -10.89 14.54 -21.45
N ASP A 16 -9.72 13.98 -21.13
CA ASP A 16 -9.52 13.21 -19.91
C ASP A 16 -8.05 13.16 -19.49
N VAL A 17 -7.81 12.82 -18.23
CA VAL A 17 -6.49 12.48 -17.71
C VAL A 17 -6.31 10.97 -17.81
N LEU A 18 -5.31 10.53 -18.57
CA LEU A 18 -5.01 9.11 -18.70
C LEU A 18 -4.46 8.58 -17.37
N PRO A 19 -4.74 7.31 -17.03
CA PRO A 19 -4.08 6.66 -15.90
C PRO A 19 -2.57 6.86 -16.03
N PRO A 20 -1.85 7.12 -14.92
CA PRO A 20 -0.40 7.13 -14.99
C PRO A 20 0.04 5.81 -15.63
N GLU A 21 0.95 5.88 -16.60
CA GLU A 21 1.52 4.67 -17.19
C GLU A 21 2.15 3.89 -16.03
N ALA A 22 1.44 2.86 -15.57
CA ALA A 22 2.01 1.88 -14.69
C ALA A 22 3.02 1.16 -15.57
N ASP A 23 4.29 1.47 -15.37
CA ASP A 23 5.38 0.75 -16.01
C ASP A 23 5.13 -0.75 -15.81
N SER A 24 5.25 -1.53 -16.87
CA SER A 24 5.07 -2.98 -16.86
C SER A 24 5.87 -3.68 -15.74
N SER A 25 6.96 -3.06 -15.31
CA SER A 25 7.77 -3.47 -14.16
C SER A 25 7.00 -3.44 -12.82
N ILE A 26 6.10 -2.48 -12.62
CA ILE A 26 5.29 -2.31 -11.42
C ILE A 26 4.22 -3.39 -11.35
N THR A 27 3.59 -3.71 -12.49
CA THR A 27 2.57 -4.77 -12.56
C THR A 27 3.15 -6.14 -12.20
N MET A 28 4.40 -6.42 -12.59
CA MET A 28 5.10 -7.66 -12.20
C MET A 28 5.45 -7.74 -10.70
N LEU A 29 5.43 -6.63 -9.97
CA LEU A 29 5.70 -6.57 -8.53
C LEU A 29 4.42 -6.51 -7.69
N GLN A 30 3.25 -6.37 -8.31
CA GLN A 30 1.99 -6.46 -7.59
C GLN A 30 1.82 -7.90 -7.10
N ALA A 31 1.53 -8.04 -5.81
CA ALA A 31 1.25 -9.34 -5.22
C ALA A 31 -0.12 -9.80 -5.72
N ASP A 32 -0.14 -10.59 -6.80
CA ASP A 32 -1.36 -11.15 -7.38
C ASP A 32 -2.02 -12.18 -6.43
N GLU A 33 -1.22 -12.84 -5.59
CA GLU A 33 -1.70 -13.85 -4.63
C GLU A 33 -1.26 -13.56 -3.19
N LYS A 34 -2.22 -13.58 -2.28
CA LYS A 34 -1.97 -13.59 -0.84
C LYS A 34 -1.49 -15.00 -0.44
N PRO A 35 -0.38 -15.14 0.29
CA PRO A 35 0.03 -16.44 0.80
C PRO A 35 -1.03 -17.00 1.77
N ASN A 36 -1.28 -18.31 1.70
CA ASN A 36 -2.23 -19.01 2.58
C ASN A 36 -1.66 -19.33 3.98
N MET A 37 -0.48 -18.81 4.32
CA MET A 37 0.21 -19.06 5.57
C MET A 37 -0.25 -18.07 6.64
N THR A 38 -0.53 -18.56 7.84
CA THR A 38 -0.92 -17.74 9.00
C THR A 38 0.19 -17.70 10.04
N TYR A 39 0.17 -16.70 10.93
CA TYR A 39 1.13 -16.62 12.04
C TYR A 39 1.06 -17.82 12.99
N SER A 40 -0.04 -18.58 12.98
CA SER A 40 -0.23 -19.82 13.74
C SER A 40 0.58 -20.98 13.16
N ASP A 41 0.93 -20.92 11.87
CA ASP A 41 1.75 -21.93 11.20
C ASP A 41 3.26 -21.74 11.47
N ILE A 42 3.64 -20.62 12.10
CA ILE A 42 5.02 -20.27 12.46
C ILE A 42 5.27 -20.63 13.93
N GLY A 43 6.00 -21.71 14.16
CA GLY A 43 6.39 -22.17 15.51
C GLY A 43 7.42 -21.25 16.18
N GLY A 44 7.21 -20.93 17.46
CA GLY A 44 8.12 -20.08 18.26
C GLY A 44 8.14 -18.61 17.82
N MET A 45 9.19 -17.87 18.20
CA MET A 45 9.38 -16.44 17.83
C MET A 45 8.22 -15.53 18.23
N ASP A 46 7.59 -15.80 19.37
CA ASP A 46 6.37 -15.11 19.78
C ASP A 46 6.59 -13.61 19.98
N ILE A 47 7.77 -13.22 20.49
CA ILE A 47 8.16 -11.82 20.65
C ILE A 47 8.26 -11.14 19.27
N GLN A 48 8.96 -11.75 18.31
CA GLN A 48 9.15 -11.15 16.99
C GLN A 48 7.82 -11.08 16.20
N LYS A 49 6.96 -12.11 16.32
CA LYS A 49 5.62 -12.08 15.73
C LYS A 49 4.78 -10.95 16.31
N GLN A 50 4.87 -10.72 17.62
CA GLN A 50 4.18 -9.62 18.27
C GLN A 50 4.70 -8.25 17.82
N GLU A 51 6.01 -8.05 17.78
CA GLU A 51 6.63 -6.80 17.31
C GLU A 51 6.21 -6.46 15.88
N VAL A 52 6.24 -7.44 14.97
CA VAL A 52 5.82 -7.23 13.57
C VAL A 52 4.32 -6.90 13.48
N ARG A 53 3.48 -7.58 14.26
CA ARG A 53 2.04 -7.30 14.30
C ARG A 53 1.77 -5.88 14.81
N GLU A 54 2.43 -5.46 15.88
CA GLU A 54 2.24 -4.12 16.44
C GLU A 54 2.80 -3.02 15.53
N ALA A 55 3.89 -3.28 14.82
CA ALA A 55 4.49 -2.29 13.93
C ALA A 55 3.76 -2.17 12.58
N VAL A 56 3.14 -3.24 12.07
CA VAL A 56 2.54 -3.26 10.73
C VAL A 56 1.02 -3.37 10.77
N GLU A 57 0.45 -4.29 11.57
CA GLU A 57 -0.98 -4.55 11.59
C GLU A 57 -1.74 -3.50 12.41
N LEU A 58 -1.20 -3.10 13.57
CA LEU A 58 -1.86 -2.16 14.49
C LEU A 58 -2.10 -0.77 13.88
N PRO A 59 -1.15 -0.15 13.14
CA PRO A 59 -1.38 1.14 12.48
C PRO A 59 -2.44 1.09 11.39
N LEU A 60 -2.53 -0.04 10.68
CA LEU A 60 -3.44 -0.20 9.55
C LEU A 60 -4.87 -0.54 10.00
N THR A 61 -5.01 -1.32 11.08
CA THR A 61 -6.31 -1.75 11.61
C THR A 61 -6.89 -0.76 12.62
N HIS A 62 -6.05 -0.11 13.43
CA HIS A 62 -6.47 0.73 14.57
C HIS A 62 -5.79 2.10 14.57
N PHE A 63 -5.78 2.78 13.41
CA PHE A 63 -5.19 4.10 13.25
C PHE A 63 -5.71 5.15 14.27
N GLU A 64 -6.98 5.05 14.68
CA GLU A 64 -7.59 5.98 15.64
C GLU A 64 -6.89 5.99 17.00
N LEU A 65 -6.28 4.87 17.43
CA LEU A 65 -5.51 4.81 18.68
C LEU A 65 -4.30 5.74 18.62
N TYR A 66 -3.57 5.74 17.49
CA TYR A 66 -2.42 6.63 17.28
C TYR A 66 -2.84 8.10 17.27
N LYS A 67 -3.97 8.38 16.62
CA LYS A 67 -4.53 9.74 16.53
C LYS A 67 -5.00 10.29 17.89
N GLN A 68 -5.59 9.45 18.74
CA GLN A 68 -6.01 9.83 20.10
C GLN A 68 -4.83 10.09 21.02
N ILE A 69 -3.76 9.29 20.89
CA ILE A 69 -2.54 9.43 21.69
C ILE A 69 -1.67 10.59 21.15
N GLY A 70 -1.85 10.98 19.88
CA GLY A 70 -1.11 12.05 19.24
C GLY A 70 0.31 11.64 18.82
N ILE A 71 0.54 10.35 18.62
CA ILE A 71 1.82 9.81 18.16
C ILE A 71 1.72 9.35 16.70
N ASP A 72 2.81 9.48 15.96
CA ASP A 72 2.87 8.97 14.60
C ASP A 72 3.05 7.44 14.60
N PRO A 73 2.32 6.72 13.75
CA PRO A 73 2.52 5.29 13.62
C PRO A 73 3.90 4.96 13.03
N PRO A 74 4.49 3.82 13.43
CA PRO A 74 5.73 3.34 12.84
C PRO A 74 5.57 3.15 11.32
N ARG A 75 6.55 3.60 10.53
CA ARG A 75 6.52 3.55 9.06
C ARG A 75 7.31 2.38 8.44
N GLY A 76 7.84 1.49 9.26
CA GLY A 76 8.58 0.31 8.82
C GLY A 76 9.24 -0.42 9.99
N VAL A 77 9.52 -1.71 9.78
CA VAL A 77 10.37 -2.57 10.62
C VAL A 77 11.69 -2.84 9.91
#